data_AF-A0A6N0DWF0-F1
#
_entry.id   AF-A0A6N0DWF0-F1
#
_cell.length_a   1.000
_cell.length_b   1.000
_cell.length_c   1.000
_cell.angle_alpha   90.00
_cell.angle_beta   90.00
_cell.angle_gamma   90.00
#
_symmetry.space_group_name_H-M   'P 1'
#
loop_
_entity.id
_entity.type
_entity.pdbx_description
1 polymer ?
#
loop_
_entity_poly.entity_id
_entity_poly.type
_entity_poly.pdbx_seq_one_letter_code
_entity_poly.pdbx_strand_id
1 'polypeptide(L)'
;MDTNVTDMAMRPAGAALTLEALGGVWRRSLLQEPDGSRDTSSQVYWLQFGTFCGDIRIPGDGPAAPGAMAFAGNLRQRGDIFHWDPDWDFGIPADAPPDEGYLRWEGDILREDGVHIAYLEHWHRLAEPEKGDFGCYLRDCVGDRAGLFIRIGQFAFAAWKPADRNAPAFLLAIQDQELWQVAAMLPAQPFSGDKLTWPELLQAIGIDGEAAPAVSGHFTPSQSLSMDFDTQGVHR
;
A
#
# COMPACT_ATOMS: atom_id res chain seq x y z
N MET A 1 40.26 -6.79 -23.96
CA MET A 1 39.68 -8.10 -24.28
C MET A 1 39.74 -8.93 -23.01
N ASP A 2 38.67 -9.34 -22.34
CA ASP A 2 37.25 -9.11 -22.53
C ASP A 2 36.58 -9.20 -21.15
N THR A 3 35.43 -8.53 -21.05
CA THR A 3 34.62 -8.26 -19.87
C THR A 3 33.95 -9.50 -19.27
N ASN A 4 34.06 -9.65 -17.96
CA ASN A 4 33.14 -10.44 -17.14
C ASN A 4 31.72 -9.89 -17.29
N VAL A 5 30.81 -10.68 -17.85
CA VAL A 5 29.37 -10.44 -17.75
C VAL A 5 28.87 -11.30 -16.60
N THR A 6 28.41 -10.61 -15.55
CA THR A 6 27.76 -11.16 -14.37
C THR A 6 26.55 -11.99 -14.77
N ASP A 7 26.47 -13.18 -14.19
CA ASP A 7 25.37 -14.14 -14.28
C ASP A 7 24.06 -13.48 -13.78
N MET A 8 23.27 -12.93 -14.71
CA MET A 8 21.87 -12.61 -14.45
C MET A 8 21.13 -13.94 -14.43
N ALA A 9 20.87 -14.46 -13.22
CA ALA A 9 20.03 -15.63 -13.05
C ALA A 9 18.66 -15.38 -13.71
N MET A 10 18.45 -15.96 -14.89
CA MET A 10 17.13 -16.06 -15.50
C MET A 10 16.24 -16.86 -14.55
N ARG A 11 15.18 -16.24 -14.03
CA ARG A 11 14.11 -16.94 -13.31
C ARG A 11 13.52 -18.00 -14.26
N PRO A 12 13.31 -19.25 -13.80
CA PRO A 12 12.73 -20.28 -14.65
C PRO A 12 11.33 -19.86 -15.10
N ALA A 13 11.10 -19.90 -16.42
CA ALA A 13 9.79 -19.71 -16.99
C ALA A 13 8.82 -20.78 -16.47
N GLY A 14 7.71 -20.36 -15.85
CA GLY A 14 6.61 -21.25 -15.45
C GLY A 14 6.46 -21.55 -13.95
N ALA A 15 7.26 -20.97 -13.06
CA ALA A 15 6.91 -20.99 -11.64
C ALA A 15 5.72 -20.06 -11.38
N ALA A 16 4.66 -20.59 -10.76
CA ALA A 16 3.50 -19.79 -10.36
C ALA A 16 3.96 -18.70 -9.38
N LEU A 17 3.51 -17.47 -9.61
CA LEU A 17 3.77 -16.35 -8.72
C LEU A 17 3.17 -16.64 -7.34
N THR A 18 3.83 -16.24 -6.26
CA THR A 18 3.36 -16.45 -4.89
C THR A 18 3.14 -15.11 -4.18
N LEU A 19 2.30 -15.10 -3.14
CA LEU A 19 2.15 -13.94 -2.24
C LEU A 19 3.50 -13.44 -1.70
N GLU A 20 4.39 -14.35 -1.33
CA GLU A 20 5.72 -13.99 -0.83
C GLU A 20 6.54 -13.24 -1.87
N ALA A 21 6.48 -13.65 -3.15
CA ALA A 21 7.17 -12.98 -4.24
C ALA A 21 6.62 -11.58 -4.55
N LEU A 22 5.44 -11.23 -4.03
CA LEU A 22 4.83 -9.91 -4.20
C LEU A 22 5.26 -8.91 -3.14
N GLY A 23 5.87 -9.34 -2.04
CA GLY A 23 6.27 -8.44 -0.96
C GLY A 23 7.13 -7.28 -1.47
N GLY A 24 6.76 -6.03 -1.17
CA GLY A 24 7.49 -4.84 -1.61
C GLY A 24 6.61 -3.61 -1.78
N VAL A 25 7.25 -2.53 -2.25
CA VAL A 25 6.58 -1.30 -2.69
C VAL A 25 6.56 -1.28 -4.20
N TRP A 26 5.38 -1.04 -4.76
CA TRP A 26 5.11 -1.07 -6.18
C TRP A 26 4.59 0.27 -6.64
N ARG A 27 4.97 0.68 -7.84
CA ARG A 27 4.44 1.86 -8.51
C ARG A 27 3.88 1.48 -9.86
N ARG A 28 2.64 1.87 -10.12
CA ARG A 28 2.02 1.64 -11.42
C ARG A 28 2.59 2.60 -12.46
N SER A 29 2.95 2.08 -13.62
CA SER A 29 3.36 2.89 -14.77
C SER A 29 2.30 2.97 -15.87
N LEU A 30 1.36 2.03 -15.89
CA LEU A 30 0.29 1.95 -16.87
C LEU A 30 -0.95 1.30 -16.25
N LEU A 31 -2.10 1.89 -16.52
CA LEU A 31 -3.39 1.21 -16.57
C LEU A 31 -3.93 1.34 -18.01
N GLN A 32 -4.39 0.24 -18.59
CA GLN A 32 -5.12 0.23 -19.84
C GLN A 32 -6.51 -0.34 -19.59
N GLU A 33 -7.52 0.44 -19.94
CA GLU A 33 -8.93 0.10 -19.77
C GLU A 33 -9.43 -0.83 -20.90
N PRO A 34 -10.60 -1.47 -20.74
CA PRO A 34 -11.18 -2.34 -21.77
C PRO A 34 -11.42 -1.66 -23.12
N ASP A 35 -11.65 -0.34 -23.12
CA ASP A 35 -11.82 0.45 -24.34
C ASP A 35 -10.48 0.83 -25.02
N GLY A 36 -9.36 0.41 -24.43
CA GLY A 36 -8.00 0.69 -24.89
C GLY A 36 -7.46 2.05 -24.46
N SER A 37 -8.24 2.85 -23.73
CA SER A 37 -7.73 4.08 -23.12
C SER A 37 -6.64 3.76 -22.11
N ARG A 38 -5.68 4.69 -21.94
CA ARG A 38 -4.48 4.48 -21.13
C ARG A 38 -4.33 5.59 -20.12
N ASP A 39 -4.13 5.21 -18.87
CA ASP A 39 -3.72 6.08 -17.79
C ASP A 39 -2.25 5.81 -17.46
N THR A 40 -1.42 6.80 -17.75
CA THR A 40 -0.01 6.85 -17.36
C THR A 40 0.31 8.10 -16.53
N SER A 41 -0.72 8.84 -16.09
CA SER A 41 -0.57 10.12 -15.39
C SER A 41 -0.91 10.01 -13.90
N SER A 42 -1.78 9.08 -13.51
CA SER A 42 -2.05 8.82 -12.10
C SER A 42 -0.80 8.32 -11.38
N GLN A 43 -0.60 8.82 -10.16
CA GLN A 43 0.40 8.30 -9.23
C GLN A 43 -0.26 7.21 -8.39
N VAL A 44 0.12 5.96 -8.62
CA VAL A 44 -0.44 4.82 -7.90
C VAL A 44 0.67 4.02 -7.24
N TYR A 45 0.50 3.76 -5.95
CA TYR A 45 1.44 2.99 -5.14
C TYR A 45 0.71 1.87 -4.42
N TRP A 46 1.28 0.67 -4.46
CA TRP A 46 0.82 -0.50 -3.73
C TRP A 46 1.94 -1.02 -2.82
N LEU A 47 1.65 -1.21 -1.54
CA LEU A 47 2.54 -1.85 -0.58
C LEU A 47 2.01 -3.24 -0.24
N GLN A 48 2.88 -4.25 -0.30
CA GLN A 48 2.58 -5.64 0.03
C GLN A 48 3.55 -6.16 1.10
N PHE A 49 3.03 -6.60 2.24
CA PHE A 49 3.82 -7.25 3.29
C PHE A 49 3.09 -8.45 3.87
N GLY A 50 3.58 -9.66 3.59
CA GLY A 50 2.87 -10.89 3.96
C GLY A 50 1.52 -10.96 3.25
N THR A 51 0.43 -11.03 4.01
CA THR A 51 -0.93 -10.88 3.48
C THR A 51 -1.41 -9.43 3.48
N PHE A 52 -0.78 -8.51 4.20
CA PHE A 52 -1.23 -7.12 4.27
C PHE A 52 -0.96 -6.38 2.95
N CYS A 53 -1.96 -5.63 2.50
CA CYS A 53 -1.84 -4.78 1.32
C CYS A 53 -2.45 -3.40 1.56
N GLY A 54 -1.86 -2.38 0.94
CA GLY A 54 -2.42 -1.04 0.85
C GLY A 54 -2.13 -0.42 -0.50
N ASP A 55 -3.14 0.18 -1.13
CA ASP A 55 -3.04 0.89 -2.41
C ASP A 55 -3.53 2.33 -2.26
N ILE A 56 -2.87 3.26 -2.95
CA ILE A 56 -3.33 4.64 -3.08
C ILE A 56 -3.10 5.15 -4.50
N ARG A 57 -4.19 5.65 -5.12
CA ARG A 57 -4.24 6.28 -6.43
C ARG A 57 -4.56 7.76 -6.32
N ILE A 58 -3.63 8.59 -6.75
CA ILE A 58 -3.82 10.02 -6.95
C ILE A 58 -3.89 10.30 -8.46
N PRO A 59 -5.02 10.82 -8.98
CA PRO A 59 -5.13 11.18 -10.39
C PRO A 59 -4.10 12.23 -10.81
N GLY A 60 -3.78 12.30 -12.10
CA GLY A 60 -2.85 13.30 -12.64
C GLY A 60 -3.25 14.76 -12.35
N ASP A 61 -4.56 15.00 -12.19
CA ASP A 61 -5.13 16.31 -11.86
C ASP A 61 -5.14 16.61 -10.34
N GLY A 62 -4.64 15.67 -9.52
CA GLY A 62 -4.46 15.83 -8.07
C GLY A 62 -5.44 15.05 -7.19
N PRO A 63 -5.25 15.09 -5.85
CA PRO A 63 -5.96 14.22 -4.89
C PRO A 63 -7.45 14.54 -4.71
N ALA A 64 -7.90 15.71 -5.16
CA ALA A 64 -9.32 16.10 -5.13
C ALA A 64 -10.05 15.77 -6.44
N ALA A 65 -9.34 15.27 -7.46
CA ALA A 65 -9.94 14.94 -8.75
C ALA A 65 -10.75 13.63 -8.67
N PRO A 66 -11.78 13.47 -9.50
CA PRO A 66 -12.47 12.19 -9.68
C PRO A 66 -11.48 11.07 -10.01
N GLY A 67 -11.73 9.87 -9.47
CA GLY A 67 -10.85 8.71 -9.65
C GLY A 67 -9.73 8.61 -8.61
N ALA A 68 -9.67 9.51 -7.62
CA ALA A 68 -8.88 9.29 -6.43
C ALA A 68 -9.45 8.13 -5.62
N MET A 69 -8.60 7.14 -5.32
CA MET A 69 -9.00 5.89 -4.69
C MET A 69 -7.90 5.41 -3.74
N ALA A 70 -8.28 4.72 -2.69
CA ALA A 70 -7.33 4.00 -1.84
C ALA A 70 -8.02 2.83 -1.17
N PHE A 71 -7.24 1.82 -0.80
CA PHE A 71 -7.73 0.75 0.04
C PHE A 71 -6.62 0.16 0.92
N ALA A 72 -7.04 -0.57 1.95
CA ALA A 72 -6.17 -1.32 2.85
C ALA A 72 -6.86 -2.58 3.34
N GLY A 73 -6.13 -3.68 3.42
CA GLY A 73 -6.69 -4.96 3.86
C GLY A 73 -5.73 -6.11 3.62
N ASN A 74 -6.25 -7.20 3.06
CA ASN A 74 -5.48 -8.40 2.78
C ASN A 74 -5.47 -8.77 1.30
N LEU A 75 -4.33 -9.27 0.84
CA LEU A 75 -4.20 -10.00 -0.40
C LEU A 75 -4.34 -11.51 -0.14
N ARG A 76 -5.24 -12.15 -0.89
CA ARG A 76 -5.45 -13.60 -0.86
C ARG A 76 -5.08 -14.20 -2.21
N GLN A 77 -4.50 -15.39 -2.22
CA GLN A 77 -4.19 -16.12 -3.46
C GLN A 77 -4.99 -17.41 -3.55
N ARG A 78 -5.67 -17.63 -4.68
CA ARG A 78 -6.40 -18.86 -5.01
C ARG A 78 -5.94 -19.35 -6.38
N GLY A 79 -4.97 -20.27 -6.39
CA GLY A 79 -4.33 -20.71 -7.62
C GLY A 79 -3.49 -19.57 -8.21
N ASP A 80 -3.82 -19.16 -9.43
CA ASP A 80 -3.21 -18.05 -10.17
C ASP A 80 -3.96 -16.71 -10.03
N ILE A 81 -5.09 -16.70 -9.31
CA ILE A 81 -5.86 -15.49 -9.03
C ILE A 81 -5.41 -14.88 -7.70
N PHE A 82 -5.12 -13.59 -7.75
CA PHE A 82 -4.88 -12.74 -6.59
C PHE A 82 -6.13 -11.91 -6.33
N HIS A 83 -6.58 -11.89 -5.08
CA HIS A 83 -7.80 -11.20 -4.66
C HIS A 83 -7.46 -10.18 -3.58
N TRP A 84 -7.73 -8.91 -3.87
CA TRP A 84 -7.62 -7.82 -2.91
C TRP A 84 -8.93 -7.71 -2.13
N ASP A 85 -8.82 -7.89 -0.82
CA ASP A 85 -9.94 -7.94 0.12
C ASP A 85 -9.79 -6.78 1.12
N PRO A 86 -10.28 -5.58 0.76
CA PRO A 86 -10.10 -4.39 1.57
C PRO A 86 -11.01 -4.41 2.80
N ASP A 87 -10.41 -4.16 3.97
CA ASP A 87 -11.12 -3.88 5.22
C ASP A 87 -11.55 -2.38 5.26
N TRP A 88 -10.78 -1.52 4.58
CA TRP A 88 -11.04 -0.08 4.44
C TRP A 88 -10.80 0.36 3.00
N ASP A 89 -11.72 1.15 2.47
CA ASP A 89 -11.61 1.73 1.13
C ASP A 89 -12.11 3.18 1.07
N PHE A 90 -11.66 3.89 0.04
CA PHE A 90 -12.14 5.21 -0.35
C PHE A 90 -12.24 5.27 -1.87
N GLY A 91 -13.36 5.79 -2.37
CA GLY A 91 -13.56 6.05 -3.80
C GLY A 91 -13.86 4.80 -4.65
N ILE A 92 -13.95 3.60 -4.05
CA ILE A 92 -14.38 2.38 -4.75
C ILE A 92 -15.91 2.43 -4.92
N PRO A 93 -16.46 2.29 -6.14
CA PRO A 93 -17.90 2.19 -6.35
C PRO A 93 -18.50 1.00 -5.60
N ALA A 94 -19.66 1.18 -4.97
CA ALA A 94 -20.32 0.13 -4.19
C ALA A 94 -20.76 -1.09 -5.02
N ASP A 95 -20.89 -0.92 -6.34
CA ASP A 95 -21.23 -1.95 -7.32
C ASP A 95 -20.03 -2.44 -8.14
N ALA A 96 -18.80 -2.07 -7.73
CA ALA A 96 -17.59 -2.59 -8.35
C ALA A 96 -17.55 -4.14 -8.24
N PRO A 97 -17.08 -4.84 -9.28
CA PRO A 97 -16.83 -6.27 -9.17
C PRO A 97 -15.71 -6.55 -8.16
N PRO A 98 -15.56 -7.80 -7.71
CA PRO A 98 -14.42 -8.18 -6.87
C PRO A 98 -13.10 -7.76 -7.51
N ASP A 99 -12.21 -7.21 -6.70
CA ASP A 99 -10.86 -6.89 -7.14
C ASP A 99 -10.03 -8.19 -7.19
N GLU A 100 -9.90 -8.72 -8.41
CA GLU A 100 -9.21 -9.97 -8.70
C GLU A 100 -8.42 -9.85 -10.00
N GLY A 101 -7.15 -10.28 -9.97
CA GLY A 101 -6.21 -10.16 -11.07
C GLY A 101 -5.32 -11.39 -11.24
N TYR A 102 -4.90 -11.61 -12.49
CA TYR A 102 -3.83 -12.55 -12.84
C TYR A 102 -2.50 -11.81 -12.91
N LEU A 103 -1.51 -12.26 -12.15
CA LEU A 103 -0.20 -11.62 -12.07
C LEU A 103 0.88 -12.44 -12.77
N ARG A 104 1.72 -11.79 -13.57
CA ARG A 104 2.91 -12.40 -14.18
C ARG A 104 4.05 -11.40 -14.34
N TRP A 105 5.27 -11.94 -14.43
CA TRP A 105 6.44 -11.15 -14.79
C TRP A 105 6.58 -11.02 -16.31
N GLU A 106 6.79 -9.80 -16.77
CA GLU A 106 7.24 -9.45 -18.12
C GLU A 106 8.57 -8.71 -18.01
N GLY A 107 9.67 -9.48 -17.93
CA GLY A 107 10.97 -8.93 -17.58
C GLY A 107 11.02 -8.49 -16.11
N ASP A 108 11.26 -7.20 -15.88
CA ASP A 108 11.25 -6.54 -14.57
C ASP A 108 9.90 -5.90 -14.22
N ILE A 109 8.92 -5.98 -15.13
CA ILE A 109 7.56 -5.47 -14.94
C ILE A 109 6.69 -6.59 -14.37
N LEU A 110 5.95 -6.30 -13.31
CA LEU A 110 4.83 -7.14 -12.90
C LEU A 110 3.59 -6.66 -13.65
N ARG A 111 3.06 -7.51 -14.52
CA ARG A 111 1.80 -7.25 -15.22
C ARG A 111 0.65 -7.89 -14.46
N GLU A 112 -0.42 -7.14 -14.37
CA GLU A 112 -1.73 -7.58 -13.93
C GLU A 112 -2.73 -7.54 -15.08
N ASP A 113 -3.55 -8.58 -15.19
CA ASP A 113 -4.74 -8.57 -16.06
C ASP A 113 -5.97 -8.88 -15.19
N GLY A 114 -7.00 -8.06 -15.30
CA GLY A 114 -8.22 -8.20 -14.50
C GLY A 114 -9.02 -9.46 -14.82
N VAL A 115 -9.61 -10.07 -13.79
CA VAL A 115 -10.44 -11.28 -13.92
C VAL A 115 -11.84 -10.94 -14.44
N HIS A 116 -12.47 -9.91 -13.86
CA HIS A 116 -13.87 -9.54 -14.14
C HIS A 116 -14.01 -8.44 -15.18
N ILE A 117 -12.99 -7.59 -15.28
CA ILE A 117 -12.89 -6.49 -16.23
C ILE A 117 -11.57 -6.68 -16.98
N ALA A 118 -11.61 -6.57 -18.30
CA ALA A 118 -10.44 -6.77 -19.16
C ALA A 118 -9.49 -5.55 -19.15
N TYR A 119 -9.11 -5.08 -17.95
CA TYR A 119 -8.06 -4.10 -17.77
C TYR A 119 -6.68 -4.78 -17.73
N LEU A 120 -5.65 -3.97 -17.92
CA LEU A 120 -4.26 -4.36 -17.79
C LEU A 120 -3.51 -3.29 -17.01
N GLU A 121 -2.71 -3.71 -16.03
CA GLU A 121 -1.78 -2.81 -15.33
C GLU A 121 -0.34 -3.28 -15.41
N HIS A 122 0.60 -2.32 -15.42
CA HIS A 122 2.02 -2.57 -15.27
C HIS A 122 2.54 -1.92 -13.99
N TRP A 123 3.26 -2.73 -13.22
CA TRP A 123 3.81 -2.38 -11.92
C TRP A 123 5.33 -2.54 -11.91
N HIS A 124 6.01 -1.55 -11.33
CA HIS A 124 7.45 -1.58 -11.10
C HIS A 124 7.73 -1.64 -9.61
N ARG A 125 8.61 -2.54 -9.21
CA ARG A 125 9.05 -2.64 -7.82
C ARG A 125 10.04 -1.52 -7.50
N LEU A 126 9.73 -0.75 -6.45
CA LEU A 126 10.59 0.31 -5.94
C LEU A 126 11.45 -0.15 -4.76
N ALA A 127 10.92 -1.05 -3.93
CA ALA A 127 11.63 -1.59 -2.78
C ALA A 127 11.19 -3.04 -2.50
N GLU A 128 12.11 -3.83 -1.96
CA GLU A 128 11.85 -5.15 -1.40
C GLU A 128 11.76 -5.05 0.14
N PRO A 129 11.01 -5.94 0.81
CA PRO A 129 11.00 -6.01 2.26
C PRO A 129 12.37 -6.43 2.82
N GLU A 130 12.81 -5.72 3.83
CA GLU A 130 14.05 -5.96 4.56
C GLU A 130 13.78 -6.32 6.01
N LYS A 131 14.83 -6.74 6.71
CA LYS A 131 14.74 -7.03 8.15
C LYS A 131 14.35 -5.76 8.91
N GLY A 132 13.22 -5.83 9.62
CA GLY A 132 12.69 -4.70 10.39
C GLY A 132 11.44 -4.09 9.77
N ASP A 133 11.10 -4.49 8.54
CA ASP A 133 9.81 -4.19 7.92
C ASP A 133 8.70 -5.03 8.52
N PHE A 134 7.48 -4.49 8.47
CA PHE A 134 6.32 -5.09 9.10
C PHE A 134 5.00 -4.56 8.54
N GLY A 135 3.94 -5.33 8.77
CA GLY A 135 2.56 -4.87 8.71
C GLY A 135 1.85 -5.18 10.03
N CYS A 136 0.96 -4.29 10.46
CA CYS A 136 0.19 -4.45 11.68
C CYS A 136 -1.21 -3.84 11.57
N TYR A 137 -2.14 -4.41 12.30
CA TYR A 137 -3.41 -3.75 12.56
C TYR A 137 -3.24 -2.69 13.66
N LEU A 138 -3.88 -1.55 13.43
CA LEU A 138 -4.02 -0.47 14.38
C LEU A 138 -5.31 -0.66 15.17
N ARG A 139 -5.27 -0.36 16.47
CA ARG A 139 -6.43 -0.43 17.37
C ARG A 139 -6.74 0.93 17.97
N ASP A 140 -8.01 1.21 18.20
CA ASP A 140 -8.46 2.35 19.00
C ASP A 140 -8.93 1.87 20.39
N CYS A 141 -9.35 2.79 21.26
CA CYS A 141 -9.77 2.45 22.63
C CYS A 141 -11.14 1.72 22.69
N VAL A 142 -11.85 1.60 21.57
CA VAL A 142 -13.21 1.03 21.48
C VAL A 142 -13.24 -0.28 20.70
N GLY A 143 -12.28 -0.53 19.79
CA GLY A 143 -12.26 -1.63 18.84
C GLY A 143 -10.87 -2.14 18.48
N ASP A 144 -10.83 -3.40 18.05
CA ASP A 144 -9.63 -4.21 17.81
C ASP A 144 -9.09 -4.17 16.37
N ARG A 145 -9.76 -3.45 15.47
CA ARG A 145 -9.33 -3.10 14.10
C ARG A 145 -9.85 -1.72 13.71
N ALA A 146 -9.07 -0.69 14.02
CA ALA A 146 -9.32 0.68 13.59
C ALA A 146 -8.48 1.09 12.38
N GLY A 147 -7.50 0.28 11.96
CA GLY A 147 -6.71 0.57 10.76
C GLY A 147 -5.63 -0.46 10.44
N LEU A 148 -4.81 -0.14 9.43
CA LEU A 148 -3.66 -0.93 8.98
C LEU A 148 -2.44 -0.01 8.84
N PHE A 149 -1.27 -0.49 9.25
CA PHE A 149 0.00 0.18 8.99
C PHE A 149 1.01 -0.80 8.40
N ILE A 150 1.69 -0.38 7.33
CA ILE A 150 2.72 -1.16 6.65
C ILE A 150 3.97 -0.30 6.52
N ARG A 151 5.13 -0.84 6.89
CA ARG A 151 6.44 -0.23 6.64
C ARG A 151 7.30 -1.17 5.80
N ILE A 152 7.84 -0.63 4.71
CA ILE A 152 8.78 -1.32 3.82
C ILE A 152 9.93 -0.36 3.49
N GLY A 153 11.11 -0.61 4.05
CA GLY A 153 12.27 0.26 3.94
C GLY A 153 11.98 1.67 4.45
N GLN A 154 12.02 2.65 3.55
CA GLN A 154 11.69 4.05 3.81
C GLN A 154 10.20 4.39 3.61
N PHE A 155 9.38 3.47 3.11
CA PHE A 155 7.98 3.73 2.84
C PHE A 155 7.12 3.32 4.03
N ALA A 156 6.14 4.16 4.35
CA ALA A 156 5.07 3.86 5.29
C ALA A 156 3.72 4.09 4.61
N PHE A 157 2.83 3.12 4.75
CA PHE A 157 1.43 3.24 4.36
C PHE A 157 0.55 3.06 5.60
N ALA A 158 -0.45 3.91 5.75
CA ALA A 158 -1.41 3.82 6.83
C ALA A 158 -2.83 3.98 6.31
N ALA A 159 -3.74 3.17 6.82
CA ALA A 159 -5.18 3.38 6.76
C ALA A 159 -5.72 3.49 8.18
N TRP A 160 -6.61 4.45 8.42
CA TRP A 160 -7.14 4.75 9.74
C TRP A 160 -8.61 5.15 9.71
N LYS A 161 -9.45 4.44 10.45
CA LYS A 161 -10.88 4.68 10.64
C LYS A 161 -11.28 4.29 12.08
N PRO A 162 -11.04 5.18 13.05
CA PRO A 162 -11.51 4.98 14.41
C PRO A 162 -13.04 5.09 14.46
N ALA A 163 -13.62 4.60 15.55
CA ALA A 163 -15.08 4.46 15.69
C ALA A 163 -15.88 5.75 15.47
N ASP A 164 -15.30 6.92 15.75
CA ASP A 164 -15.92 8.23 15.61
C ASP A 164 -15.74 8.87 14.22
N ARG A 165 -14.98 8.23 13.32
CA ARG A 165 -14.70 8.75 11.97
C ARG A 165 -15.62 8.11 10.93
N ASN A 166 -16.34 8.98 10.19
CA ASN A 166 -17.29 8.54 9.16
C ASN A 166 -16.63 7.83 7.96
N ALA A 167 -15.39 8.18 7.62
CA ALA A 167 -14.66 7.63 6.47
C ALA A 167 -13.17 7.42 6.81
N PRO A 168 -12.53 6.37 6.27
CA PRO A 168 -11.11 6.12 6.49
C PRO A 168 -10.23 7.27 5.94
N ALA A 169 -9.09 7.49 6.59
CA ALA A 169 -7.96 8.21 6.02
C ALA A 169 -6.88 7.24 5.57
N PHE A 170 -6.19 7.59 4.49
CA PHE A 170 -5.07 6.87 3.90
C PHE A 170 -3.89 7.81 3.74
N LEU A 171 -2.70 7.30 4.01
CA LEU A 171 -1.45 8.04 3.92
C LEU A 171 -0.37 7.15 3.34
N LEU A 172 0.38 7.70 2.38
CA LEU A 172 1.69 7.19 1.98
C LEU A 172 2.73 8.23 2.37
N ALA A 173 3.76 7.80 3.08
CA ALA A 173 4.87 8.64 3.49
C ALA A 173 6.21 7.98 3.18
N ILE A 174 7.22 8.82 2.95
CA ILE A 174 8.59 8.42 2.65
C ILE A 174 9.49 9.03 3.72
N GLN A 175 10.25 8.18 4.39
CA GLN A 175 11.21 8.59 5.40
C GLN A 175 12.44 9.23 4.75
N ASP A 176 12.81 10.40 5.24
CA ASP A 176 14.07 11.08 4.94
C ASP A 176 14.75 11.41 6.28
N GLN A 177 15.76 10.61 6.62
CA GLN A 177 16.43 10.62 7.93
C GLN A 177 15.43 10.39 9.09
N GLU A 178 15.34 11.31 10.04
CA GLU A 178 14.43 11.21 11.19
C GLU A 178 13.03 11.73 10.89
N LEU A 179 12.81 12.27 9.69
CA LEU A 179 11.55 12.91 9.31
C LEU A 179 10.86 12.14 8.18
N TRP A 180 9.59 12.47 7.96
CA TRP A 180 8.70 11.84 7.02
C TRP A 180 8.12 12.89 6.08
N GLN A 181 8.23 12.63 4.78
CA GLN A 181 7.55 13.40 3.76
C GLN A 181 6.26 12.69 3.35
N VAL A 182 5.14 13.40 3.40
CA VAL A 182 3.87 12.88 2.88
C VAL A 182 3.95 12.83 1.35
N ALA A 183 3.82 11.62 0.79
CA ALA A 183 3.87 11.38 -0.65
C ALA A 183 2.47 11.31 -1.28
N ALA A 184 1.46 10.85 -0.54
CA ALA A 184 0.05 10.90 -0.93
C ALA A 184 -0.87 10.79 0.30
N MET A 185 -2.08 11.35 0.22
CA MET A 185 -3.07 11.26 1.29
C MET A 185 -4.51 11.37 0.75
N LEU A 186 -5.42 10.55 1.27
CA LEU A 186 -6.85 10.56 0.93
C LEU A 186 -7.75 10.34 2.16
N PRO A 187 -8.98 10.90 2.20
CA PRO A 187 -9.45 12.00 1.37
C PRO A 187 -8.58 13.25 1.57
N ALA A 188 -8.51 14.13 0.57
CA ALA A 188 -7.54 15.23 0.56
C ALA A 188 -7.58 16.12 1.83
N GLN A 189 -6.40 16.35 2.46
CA GLN A 189 -5.86 17.54 3.20
C GLN A 189 -4.63 17.15 4.08
N PRO A 190 -3.64 18.04 4.33
CA PRO A 190 -2.87 18.85 3.39
C PRO A 190 -1.54 18.18 2.96
N PHE A 191 -1.12 18.42 1.72
CA PHE A 191 0.30 18.45 1.41
C PHE A 191 0.85 19.75 2.02
N SER A 192 1.55 19.63 3.16
CA SER A 192 2.69 20.49 3.34
C SER A 192 3.90 19.77 2.77
N GLY A 193 4.71 20.45 1.97
CA GLY A 193 6.05 19.94 1.61
C GLY A 193 6.98 19.84 2.82
N ASP A 194 6.49 20.19 4.01
CA ASP A 194 7.17 20.04 5.28
C ASP A 194 7.43 18.56 5.59
N LYS A 195 8.58 18.35 6.20
CA LYS A 195 8.98 17.07 6.74
C LYS A 195 8.43 16.96 8.16
N LEU A 196 7.63 15.92 8.41
CA LEU A 196 6.97 15.66 9.68
C LEU A 196 7.81 14.72 10.53
N THR A 197 7.83 14.93 11.84
CA THR A 197 8.25 13.90 12.79
C THR A 197 7.26 12.74 12.79
N TRP A 198 7.64 11.61 13.38
CA TRP A 198 6.74 10.45 13.50
C TRP A 198 5.41 10.77 14.21
N PRO A 199 5.38 11.48 15.37
CA PRO A 199 4.12 11.86 16.00
C PRO A 199 3.25 12.78 15.13
N GLU A 200 3.87 13.75 14.44
CA GLU A 200 3.14 14.65 13.53
C GLU A 200 2.53 13.89 12.33
N LEU A 201 3.22 12.86 11.84
CA LEU A 201 2.71 11.99 10.77
C LEU A 201 1.46 11.21 11.22
N LEU A 202 1.49 10.65 12.43
CA LEU A 202 0.35 9.96 13.01
C LEU A 202 -0.83 10.91 13.24
N GLN A 203 -0.55 12.12 13.74
CA GLN A 203 -1.56 13.13 13.94
C GLN A 203 -2.22 13.56 12.62
N ALA A 204 -1.47 13.60 11.50
CA ALA A 204 -2.01 13.94 10.19
C ALA A 204 -3.14 12.99 9.76
N ILE A 205 -3.08 11.71 10.13
CA ILE A 205 -4.17 10.76 9.89
C ILE A 205 -5.18 10.69 11.04
N GLY A 206 -4.99 11.43 12.14
CA GLY A 206 -5.90 11.47 13.28
C GLY A 206 -5.62 10.40 14.34
N ILE A 207 -4.35 10.01 14.48
CA ILE A 207 -3.87 9.16 15.57
C ILE A 207 -3.12 10.05 16.56
N ASP A 208 -3.63 10.16 17.78
CA ASP A 208 -2.93 10.84 18.88
C ASP A 208 -2.01 9.82 19.58
N GLY A 209 -0.70 10.05 19.55
CA GLY A 209 0.26 9.17 20.22
C GLY A 209 1.72 9.42 19.88
N GLU A 210 2.60 9.06 20.82
CA GLU A 210 4.06 9.13 20.66
C GLU A 210 4.70 7.77 20.36
N ALA A 211 3.92 6.68 20.42
CA ALA A 211 4.44 5.32 20.28
C ALA A 211 4.95 5.07 18.85
N ALA A 212 6.27 5.13 18.68
CA ALA A 212 6.91 4.58 17.51
C ALA A 212 6.82 3.03 17.57
N PRO A 213 6.44 2.37 16.46
CA PRO A 213 6.57 0.94 16.28
C PRO A 213 7.97 0.43 16.69
N ALA A 214 8.11 -0.15 17.87
CA ALA A 214 9.33 -0.86 18.24
C ALA A 214 9.21 -2.31 17.75
N VAL A 215 9.64 -2.58 16.51
CA VAL A 215 9.74 -3.97 16.03
C VAL A 215 11.06 -4.56 16.50
N SER A 216 10.99 -5.36 17.57
CA SER A 216 12.11 -6.20 18.01
C SER A 216 11.71 -7.67 17.86
N GLY A 217 12.50 -8.45 17.10
CA GLY A 217 12.19 -9.86 16.88
C GLY A 217 12.77 -10.48 15.60
N HIS A 218 12.52 -11.78 15.41
CA HIS A 218 12.87 -12.52 14.20
C HIS A 218 11.92 -12.17 13.06
N PHE A 219 12.45 -11.65 11.96
CA PHE A 219 11.70 -11.31 10.75
C PHE A 219 11.08 -12.56 10.13
N THR A 220 9.75 -12.58 10.03
CA THR A 220 9.02 -13.47 9.11
C THR A 220 7.98 -12.63 8.37
N PRO A 221 7.90 -12.71 7.02
CA PRO A 221 6.89 -11.97 6.25
C PRO A 221 5.45 -12.27 6.68
N SER A 222 5.22 -13.39 7.38
CA SER A 222 3.93 -13.81 7.91
C SER A 222 3.62 -13.31 9.33
N GLN A 223 4.51 -12.54 9.97
CA GLN A 223 4.31 -12.11 11.36
C GLN A 223 3.32 -10.94 11.44
N SER A 224 2.23 -11.13 12.18
CA SER A 224 1.29 -10.05 12.51
C SER A 224 1.72 -9.39 13.81
N LEU A 225 1.93 -8.08 13.78
CA LEU A 225 2.08 -7.25 14.97
C LEU A 225 0.75 -6.52 15.26
N SER A 226 0.54 -6.11 16.51
CA SER A 226 -0.54 -5.20 16.88
C SER A 226 0.02 -3.97 17.55
N MET A 227 -0.51 -2.80 17.22
CA MET A 227 -0.15 -1.53 17.86
C MET A 227 -1.41 -0.88 18.41
N ASP A 228 -1.36 -0.53 19.68
CA ASP A 228 -2.44 0.09 20.41
C ASP A 228 -2.18 1.60 20.48
N PHE A 229 -3.15 2.42 20.07
CA PHE A 229 -3.10 3.88 20.15
C PHE A 229 -4.26 4.40 21.01
N ASP A 230 -4.02 5.43 21.82
CA ASP A 230 -5.05 6.06 22.65
C ASP A 230 -5.61 7.30 21.94
N THR A 231 -6.81 7.18 21.35
CA THR A 231 -7.53 8.33 20.79
C THR A 231 -8.34 9.02 21.89
N GLN A 232 -7.69 9.81 22.76
CA GLN A 232 -8.47 10.67 23.66
C GLN A 232 -9.00 11.88 22.89
N GLY A 233 -10.31 11.89 22.72
CA GLY A 233 -11.03 12.79 21.82
C GLY A 233 -10.75 14.28 22.02
N VAL A 234 -10.73 14.99 20.90
CA VAL A 234 -10.90 16.45 20.83
C VAL A 234 -12.34 16.77 21.22
N HIS A 235 -12.60 16.82 22.53
CA HIS A 235 -13.60 17.74 23.05
C HIS A 235 -12.90 19.07 23.34
N ARG A 236 -12.89 19.96 22.35
CA ARG A 236 -13.15 21.41 22.50
C ARG A 236 -13.23 22.13 21.17
#